data_AF-A0A2Z3I8D5-F1
#
_entry.id   AF-A0A2Z3I8D5-F1
#
_cell.length_a   1.000
_cell.length_b   1.000
_cell.length_c   1.000
_cell.angle_alpha   90.00
_cell.angle_beta   90.00
_cell.angle_gamma   90.00
#
_symmetry.space_group_name_H-M   'P 1'
#
loop_
_entity.id
_entity.type
_entity.pdbx_description
1 polymer ?
#
loop_
_entity_poly.entity_id
_entity_poly.type
_entity_poly.pdbx_seq_one_letter_code
_entity_poly.pdbx_strand_id
1 'polypeptide(L)'
;MRNASKAFLCLGLALSLASPAVAQNRLPRKSPAERRVQELNRDMQQQQRLQRFEQQNQFETNQLRQSIDRQRTFSNPTPPAGIRTCPPGSVGC
;
A
#
# COMPACT_ATOMS: atom_id res chain seq x y z
N MET A 1 -68.79 -23.56 -21.81
CA MET A 1 -67.94 -22.36 -21.65
C MET A 1 -67.54 -22.03 -20.19
N ARG A 2 -68.09 -22.69 -19.15
CA ARG A 2 -67.80 -22.40 -17.72
C ARG A 2 -66.36 -22.72 -17.25
N ASN A 3 -65.61 -23.52 -18.00
CA ASN A 3 -64.27 -23.97 -17.59
C ASN A 3 -63.16 -22.99 -18.00
N ALA A 4 -63.40 -22.15 -19.03
CA ALA A 4 -62.43 -21.16 -19.48
C ALA A 4 -62.23 -20.05 -18.44
N SER A 5 -63.31 -19.56 -17.82
CA SER A 5 -63.23 -18.51 -16.79
C SER A 5 -62.44 -18.93 -15.55
N LYS A 6 -62.46 -20.22 -15.19
CA LYS A 6 -61.67 -20.75 -14.05
C LYS A 6 -60.17 -20.79 -14.40
N ALA A 7 -59.83 -21.18 -15.63
CA ALA A 7 -58.45 -21.18 -16.10
C ALA A 7 -57.84 -19.77 -16.11
N PHE A 8 -58.60 -18.76 -16.55
CA PHE A 8 -58.16 -17.36 -16.52
C PHE A 8 -57.96 -16.83 -15.09
N LEU A 9 -58.82 -17.20 -14.14
CA LEU A 9 -58.67 -16.83 -12.73
C LEU A 9 -57.43 -17.46 -12.09
N CYS A 10 -57.17 -18.74 -12.36
CA CYS A 10 -55.97 -19.43 -11.85
C CYS A 10 -54.67 -18.86 -12.45
N LEU A 11 -54.68 -18.49 -13.74
CA LEU A 11 -53.51 -17.90 -14.40
C LEU A 11 -53.22 -16.48 -13.87
N GLY A 12 -54.26 -15.68 -13.61
CA GLY A 12 -54.11 -14.34 -13.01
C GLY A 12 -53.57 -14.39 -11.57
N LEU A 13 -54.01 -15.35 -10.77
CA LEU A 13 -53.47 -15.58 -9.42
C LEU A 13 -52.01 -16.05 -9.46
N ALA A 14 -51.64 -16.91 -10.41
CA ALA A 14 -50.26 -17.36 -10.56
C ALA A 14 -49.30 -16.22 -10.96
N LEU A 15 -49.75 -15.26 -11.78
CA LEU A 15 -48.97 -14.06 -12.11
C LEU A 15 -48.84 -13.08 -10.93
N SER A 16 -49.83 -13.03 -10.03
CA SER A 16 -49.78 -12.17 -8.83
C SER A 16 -48.82 -12.67 -7.74
N LEU A 17 -48.43 -13.95 -7.80
CA LEU A 17 -47.44 -14.59 -6.91
C LEU A 17 -46.00 -14.43 -7.44
N ALA A 18 -45.81 -13.94 -8.66
CA ALA A 18 -44.52 -13.47 -9.17
C ALA A 18 -44.16 -12.16 -8.44
N SER A 19 -43.76 -12.36 -7.19
CA SER A 19 -43.42 -11.35 -6.20
C SER A 19 -42.39 -10.35 -6.77
N PRO A 20 -42.48 -9.05 -6.45
CA PRO A 20 -41.46 -8.08 -6.83
C PRO A 20 -40.21 -8.25 -5.95
N ALA A 21 -39.56 -9.42 -6.02
CA ALA A 21 -38.31 -9.69 -5.32
C ALA A 21 -37.14 -8.85 -5.90
N VAL A 22 -37.33 -8.23 -7.06
CA VAL A 22 -36.34 -7.38 -7.74
C VAL A 22 -36.34 -5.93 -7.22
N ALA A 23 -37.27 -5.56 -6.35
CA ALA A 23 -37.33 -4.22 -5.74
C ALA A 23 -36.73 -4.17 -4.32
N GLN A 24 -36.06 -5.24 -3.85
CA GLN A 24 -35.15 -5.15 -2.71
C GLN A 24 -33.86 -4.46 -3.15
N ASN A 25 -33.97 -3.20 -3.55
CA ASN A 25 -32.86 -2.30 -3.74
C ASN A 25 -32.28 -2.04 -2.34
N ARG A 26 -31.42 -2.95 -1.89
CA ARG A 26 -30.78 -2.93 -0.58
C ARG A 26 -30.05 -1.60 -0.49
N LEU A 27 -30.68 -0.62 0.16
CA LEU A 27 -30.10 0.69 0.35
C LEU A 27 -28.68 0.49 0.87
N PRO A 28 -27.69 1.11 0.23
CA PRO A 28 -26.32 0.92 0.63
C PRO A 28 -26.20 1.24 2.12
N ARG A 29 -25.77 0.26 2.92
CA ARG A 29 -25.66 0.36 4.40
C ARG A 29 -24.76 1.49 4.88
N LYS A 30 -24.00 2.10 3.96
CA LYS A 30 -22.98 3.12 4.19
C LYS A 30 -23.32 4.33 3.33
N SER A 31 -23.33 5.51 3.95
CA SER A 31 -23.46 6.75 3.20
C SER A 31 -22.26 6.94 2.24
N PRO A 32 -22.40 7.73 1.17
CA PRO A 32 -21.28 8.05 0.27
C PRO A 32 -20.08 8.65 1.03
N ALA A 33 -20.34 9.48 2.04
CA ALA A 33 -19.32 10.07 2.89
C ALA A 33 -18.56 9.01 3.71
N GLU A 34 -19.27 8.04 4.31
CA GLU A 34 -18.64 6.96 5.07
C GLU A 34 -17.75 6.07 4.20
N ARG A 35 -18.17 5.79 2.97
CA ARG A 35 -17.32 5.06 2.01
C ARG A 35 -16.05 5.83 1.70
N ARG A 36 -16.17 7.14 1.47
CA ARG A 36 -15.02 7.98 1.16
C ARG A 36 -14.00 8.01 2.29
N VAL A 37 -14.45 8.11 3.54
CA VAL A 37 -13.56 8.04 4.71
C VAL A 37 -12.90 6.66 4.82
N GLN A 38 -13.63 5.57 4.54
CA GLN A 38 -13.03 4.23 4.54
C GLN A 38 -11.98 4.05 3.45
N GLU A 39 -12.22 4.56 2.25
CA GLU A 39 -11.24 4.58 1.17
C GLU A 39 -9.99 5.37 1.56
N LEU A 40 -10.15 6.58 2.08
CA LEU A 40 -9.05 7.42 2.54
C LEU A 40 -8.22 6.75 3.64
N ASN A 41 -8.88 6.10 4.61
CA ASN A 41 -8.16 5.37 5.67
C ASN A 41 -7.36 4.19 5.11
N ARG A 42 -7.90 3.45 4.14
CA ARG A 42 -7.17 2.36 3.49
C ARG A 42 -5.96 2.87 2.71
N ASP A 43 -6.14 3.96 1.97
CA ASP A 43 -5.09 4.59 1.19
C ASP A 43 -3.98 5.14 2.10
N MET A 44 -4.35 5.85 3.16
CA MET A 44 -3.40 6.35 4.16
C MET A 44 -2.60 5.21 4.81
N GLN A 45 -3.26 4.10 5.17
CA GLN A 45 -2.55 2.93 5.71
C GLN A 45 -1.58 2.32 4.68
N GLN A 46 -1.97 2.28 3.41
CA GLN A 46 -1.09 1.78 2.35
C GLN A 46 0.12 2.69 2.13
N GLN A 47 -0.10 4.01 2.09
CA GLN A 47 0.95 5.00 1.93
C GLN A 47 1.94 4.96 3.11
N GLN A 48 1.44 4.82 4.35
CA GLN A 48 2.30 4.65 5.53
C GLN A 48 3.18 3.39 5.44
N ARG A 49 2.66 2.28 4.91
CA ARG A 49 3.47 1.06 4.72
C ARG A 49 4.59 1.29 3.70
N LEU A 50 4.28 1.95 2.58
CA LEU A 50 5.28 2.27 1.55
C LEU A 50 6.37 3.18 2.09
N GLN A 51 6.01 4.24 2.81
CA GLN A 51 6.97 5.15 3.44
C GLN A 51 7.90 4.43 4.43
N ARG A 52 7.36 3.53 5.25
CA ARG A 52 8.18 2.73 6.19
C ARG A 52 9.19 1.85 5.44
N PHE A 53 8.75 1.20 4.37
CA PHE A 53 9.63 0.37 3.55
C PHE A 53 10.74 1.20 2.90
N GLU A 54 10.42 2.38 2.38
CA GLU A 54 11.40 3.29 1.79
C GLU A 54 12.42 3.77 2.82
N GLN A 55 11.97 4.19 4.01
CA GLN A 55 12.85 4.59 5.11
C GLN A 55 13.79 3.47 5.54
N GLN A 56 13.28 2.23 5.63
CA GLN A 56 14.10 1.06 5.95
C GLN A 56 15.17 0.81 4.89
N ASN A 57 14.81 0.83 3.60
CA ASN A 57 15.78 0.65 2.52
C ASN A 57 16.87 1.73 2.53
N GLN A 58 16.50 2.99 2.77
CA GLN A 58 17.46 4.08 2.89
C GLN A 58 18.43 3.85 4.05
N PHE A 59 17.92 3.40 5.19
CA PHE A 59 18.74 3.08 6.35
C PHE A 59 19.73 1.93 6.07
N GLU A 60 19.25 0.81 5.52
CA GLU A 60 20.08 -0.34 5.15
C GLU A 60 21.14 0.04 4.10
N THR A 61 20.75 0.84 3.10
CA THR A 61 21.67 1.34 2.08
C THR A 61 22.77 2.21 2.68
N ASN A 62 22.43 3.09 3.62
CA ASN A 62 23.41 3.96 4.29
C ASN A 62 24.37 3.14 5.16
N GLN A 63 23.89 2.11 5.85
CA GLN A 63 24.75 1.19 6.60
C GLN A 63 25.73 0.45 5.68
N LEU A 64 25.25 -0.05 4.54
CA LEU A 64 26.09 -0.74 3.56
C LEU A 64 27.14 0.20 2.97
N ARG A 65 26.78 1.44 2.62
CA ARG A 65 27.75 2.45 2.16
C ARG A 65 28.84 2.68 3.21
N GLN A 66 28.45 2.87 4.46
CA GLN A 66 29.41 3.09 5.56
C GLN A 66 30.32 1.88 5.81
N SER A 67 29.83 0.65 5.63
CA SER A 67 30.68 -0.54 5.77
C SER A 67 31.69 -0.65 4.61
N ILE A 68 31.25 -0.37 3.38
CA ILE A 68 32.12 -0.33 2.20
C ILE A 68 33.18 0.77 2.34
N ASP A 69 32.80 1.98 2.75
CA ASP A 69 33.74 3.09 2.91
C ASP A 69 34.80 2.77 3.97
N ARG A 70 34.41 2.12 5.09
CA ARG A 70 35.36 1.63 6.09
C ARG A 70 36.31 0.60 5.48
N GLN A 71 35.80 -0.42 4.79
CA GLN A 71 36.63 -1.45 4.14
C GLN A 71 37.62 -0.85 3.15
N ARG A 72 37.19 0.13 2.34
CA ARG A 72 38.06 0.84 1.39
C ARG A 72 39.14 1.65 2.10
N THR A 73 38.78 2.35 3.17
CA THR A 73 39.74 3.13 3.97
C THR A 73 40.82 2.23 4.59
N PHE A 74 40.47 1.03 5.04
CA PHE A 74 41.44 0.06 5.57
C PHE A 74 42.29 -0.59 4.48
N SER A 75 41.72 -0.83 3.29
CA SER A 75 42.38 -1.53 2.18
C SER A 75 43.30 -0.63 1.36
N ASN A 76 43.00 0.68 1.31
CA ASN A 76 43.83 1.69 0.69
C ASN A 76 43.79 2.92 1.61
N PRO A 77 44.66 2.98 2.63
CA PRO A 77 44.73 4.15 3.49
C PRO A 77 45.24 5.31 2.65
N THR A 78 44.31 6.14 2.17
CA THR A 78 44.65 7.44 1.61
C THR A 78 45.47 8.17 2.67
N PRO A 79 46.75 8.50 2.42
CA PRO A 79 47.54 9.19 3.41
C PRO A 79 46.81 10.49 3.78
N PRO A 80 46.66 10.80 5.08
CA PRO A 80 45.94 12.00 5.49
C PRO A 80 46.58 13.20 4.80
N ALA A 81 45.74 14.04 4.19
CA ALA A 81 46.14 15.21 3.37
C ALA A 81 46.88 16.32 4.14
N GLY A 82 47.47 16.00 5.30
CA GLY A 82 48.22 16.91 6.17
C GLY A 82 49.48 16.30 6.81
N ILE A 83 49.88 15.07 6.49
CA ILE A 83 51.23 14.62 6.86
C ILE A 83 52.18 15.22 5.85
N ARG A 84 52.83 16.32 6.23
CA ARG A 84 54.11 16.72 5.66
C ARG A 84 54.99 15.46 5.68
N THR A 85 55.16 14.86 4.51
CA THR A 85 56.04 13.70 4.32
C THR A 85 57.45 14.17 4.56
N CYS A 86 57.86 14.12 5.81
CA CYS A 86 59.25 14.26 6.17
C CYS A 86 60.02 13.05 5.63
N PRO A 87 61.14 13.24 4.91
CA PRO A 87 61.93 12.14 4.41
C PRO A 87 62.52 11.31 5.56
N PRO A 88 62.81 10.02 5.34
CA PRO A 88 63.37 9.15 6.37
C PRO A 88 64.70 9.74 6.88
N GLY A 89 64.75 10.03 8.19
CA GLY A 89 65.93 10.60 8.86
C GLY A 89 65.78 12.02 9.42
N SER A 90 64.62 12.68 9.30
CA SER A 90 64.43 14.02 9.86
C SER A 90 63.93 14.01 11.31
N VAL A 91 64.33 15.01 12.10
CA VAL A 91 63.91 15.20 13.50
C VAL A 91 62.68 16.12 13.67
N GLY A 92 62.03 16.55 12.58
CA GLY A 92 60.78 17.32 12.63
C GLY A 92 60.30 17.86 11.27
N CYS A 93 58.98 18.11 11.17
CA CYS A 93 58.29 18.80 10.07
C CYS A 93 57.68 20.14 10.56
#